data_AF-A0A960G817-F1
#
_entry.id   AF-A0A960G817-F1
#
_cell.length_a   1.000
_cell.length_b   1.000
_cell.length_c   1.000
_cell.angle_alpha   90.00
_cell.angle_beta   90.00
_cell.angle_gamma   90.00
#
_symmetry.space_group_name_H-M   'P 1'
#
loop_
_entity.id
_entity.type
_entity.pdbx_description
1 polymer ?
#
loop_
_entity_poly.entity_id
_entity_poly.type
_entity_poly.pdbx_seq_one_letter_code
_entity_poly.pdbx_strand_id
1 'polypeptide(L)'
;MTLLTTPMGAPATTAMLTDHYEFTMVRAALRSGTAFRRSVFELFARRLPEGRRYGVVAGVGRALDAIQAFRFDEETLNYLLERNVID
;
A
#
# COMPACT_ATOMS: atom_id res chain seq x y z
N MET A 1 -26.02 -19.39 1.92
CA MET A 1 -24.84 -20.25 2.19
C MET A 1 -24.25 -20.65 0.85
N THR A 2 -23.39 -19.79 0.30
CA THR A 2 -22.56 -20.09 -0.87
C THR A 2 -21.24 -19.39 -0.61
N LEU A 3 -20.23 -20.20 -0.29
CA LEU A 3 -18.86 -19.78 0.00
C LEU A 3 -18.22 -19.22 -1.28
N LEU A 4 -17.79 -17.97 -1.24
CA LEU A 4 -16.80 -17.46 -2.18
C LEU A 4 -15.45 -18.03 -1.74
N THR A 5 -14.96 -19.02 -2.47
CA THR A 5 -13.58 -19.51 -2.36
C THR A 5 -12.65 -18.39 -2.83
N THR A 6 -12.01 -17.72 -1.88
CA THR A 6 -10.83 -16.88 -2.13
C THR A 6 -9.79 -17.72 -2.87
N PRO A 7 -9.22 -17.26 -3.99
CA PRO A 7 -8.08 -17.97 -4.59
C PRO A 7 -6.97 -18.10 -3.53
N MET A 8 -6.43 -19.31 -3.39
CA MET A 8 -5.37 -19.62 -2.42
C MET A 8 -4.07 -18.87 -2.77
N GLY A 9 -3.51 -18.17 -1.78
CA GLY A 9 -2.15 -17.63 -1.77
C GLY A 9 -2.10 -16.19 -1.21
N ALA A 10 -1.71 -16.06 0.07
CA ALA A 10 -1.69 -14.88 0.94
C ALA A 10 -3.04 -14.40 1.51
N PRO A 11 -3.24 -14.39 2.85
CA PRO A 11 -4.35 -13.65 3.46
C PRO A 11 -4.19 -12.14 3.26
N ALA A 12 -5.34 -11.48 3.29
CA ALA A 12 -5.61 -10.10 2.92
C ALA A 12 -4.97 -9.05 3.85
N THR A 13 -3.64 -8.91 3.81
CA THR A 13 -2.98 -7.75 4.42
C THR A 13 -3.06 -6.52 3.50
N THR A 14 -3.31 -5.35 4.09
CA THR A 14 -3.18 -4.06 3.38
C THR A 14 -1.75 -3.80 2.92
N ALA A 15 -0.76 -4.52 3.47
CA ALA A 15 0.65 -4.38 3.12
C ALA A 15 0.97 -4.76 1.67
N MET A 16 0.16 -5.63 1.05
CA MET A 16 0.30 -6.00 -0.35
C MET A 16 -0.54 -5.14 -1.30
N LEU A 17 -1.34 -4.19 -0.78
CA LEU A 17 -2.11 -3.23 -1.59
C LEU A 17 -1.25 -2.01 -1.96
N THR A 18 -0.10 -2.28 -2.57
CA THR A 18 0.88 -1.27 -2.98
C THR A 18 1.53 -1.69 -4.30
N ASP A 19 2.05 -0.73 -5.03
CA ASP A 19 2.86 -1.03 -6.21
C ASP A 19 4.23 -1.57 -5.79
N HIS A 20 4.77 -2.50 -6.59
CA HIS A 20 6.09 -3.11 -6.35
C HIS A 20 7.22 -2.08 -6.21
N TYR A 21 7.09 -0.97 -6.94
CA TYR A 21 8.01 0.16 -6.87
C TYR A 21 8.27 0.61 -5.42
N GLU A 22 7.24 0.69 -4.58
CA GLU A 22 7.35 1.18 -3.21
C GLU A 22 8.30 0.32 -2.36
N PHE A 23 8.29 -1.00 -2.52
CA PHE A 23 9.24 -1.89 -1.82
C PHE A 23 10.68 -1.63 -2.25
N THR A 24 10.90 -1.53 -3.56
CA THR A 24 12.25 -1.27 -4.08
C THR A 24 12.75 0.12 -3.68
N MET A 25 11.85 1.11 -3.60
CA MET A 25 12.15 2.46 -3.15
C MET A 25 12.54 2.48 -1.67
N VAL A 26 11.77 1.82 -0.79
CA VAL A 26 12.11 1.72 0.65
C VAL A 26 13.45 1.02 0.85
N ARG A 27 13.70 -0.07 0.13
CA ARG A 27 15.01 -0.76 0.15
C ARG A 27 16.16 0.16 -0.26
N ALA A 28 15.99 0.93 -1.34
CA ALA A 28 16.98 1.90 -1.78
C ALA A 28 17.19 3.05 -0.77
N ALA A 29 16.12 3.51 -0.13
CA ALA A 29 16.18 4.54 0.90
C ALA A 29 16.91 4.06 2.17
N LEU A 30 16.70 2.80 2.58
CA LEU A 30 17.42 2.19 3.69
C LEU A 30 18.91 2.07 3.39
N ARG A 31 19.27 1.53 2.22
CA ARG A 31 20.66 1.36 1.79
C ARG A 31 21.42 2.67 1.57
N SER A 32 20.72 3.72 1.13
CA SER A 32 21.30 5.05 0.98
C SER A 32 21.31 5.88 2.27
N GLY A 33 20.79 5.36 3.39
CA GLY A 33 20.71 6.06 4.67
C GLY A 33 19.68 7.19 4.71
N THR A 34 18.77 7.28 3.72
CA THR A 34 17.79 8.35 3.59
C THR A 34 16.39 7.99 4.07
N ALA A 35 16.14 6.72 4.44
CA ALA A 35 14.85 6.22 4.89
C ALA A 35 14.24 7.01 6.07
N PHE A 36 15.08 7.57 6.93
CA PHE A 36 14.64 8.33 8.12
C PHE A 36 14.52 9.83 7.87
N ARG A 37 14.68 10.30 6.63
CA ARG A 37 14.50 11.70 6.28
C ARG A 37 13.01 12.06 6.37
N ARG A 38 12.69 13.04 7.23
CA ARG A 38 11.34 13.61 7.32
C ARG A 38 10.87 14.09 5.94
N SER A 39 9.70 13.61 5.53
CA SER A 39 9.12 13.88 4.21
C SER A 39 7.62 14.18 4.36
N VAL A 40 7.07 14.98 3.45
CA VAL A 40 5.66 15.35 3.40
C VAL A 40 5.11 14.96 2.04
N PHE A 41 3.92 14.37 2.01
CA PHE A 41 3.22 13.96 0.80
C PHE A 41 1.87 14.66 0.72
N GLU A 42 1.47 15.05 -0.49
CA GLU A 42 0.19 15.70 -0.77
C GLU A 42 -0.61 14.89 -1.78
N LEU A 43 -1.92 14.76 -1.53
CA LEU A 43 -2.85 14.10 -2.43
C LEU A 43 -3.85 15.14 -2.96
N PHE A 44 -3.90 15.31 -4.28
CA PHE A 44 -4.83 16.23 -4.94
C PHE A 44 -5.31 15.67 -6.28
N ALA A 45 -6.51 16.06 -6.68
CA ALA A 45 -7.02 15.75 -8.01
C ALA A 45 -6.51 16.78 -9.03
N ARG A 46 -5.95 16.32 -10.15
CA ARG A 46 -5.46 17.22 -11.22
C ARG A 46 -6.58 17.84 -12.06
N ARG A 47 -7.72 17.13 -12.20
CA ARG A 47 -8.89 17.58 -12.95
C ARG A 47 -10.14 16.91 -12.39
N LEU A 48 -11.28 17.60 -12.43
CA LEU A 48 -12.59 16.99 -12.17
C LEU A 48 -13.08 16.24 -13.42
N PRO A 49 -13.85 15.14 -13.26
CA PRO A 49 -14.52 14.51 -14.39
C PRO A 49 -15.39 15.52 -15.16
N GLU A 50 -15.56 15.30 -16.46
CA GLU A 50 -16.31 16.22 -17.31
C GLU A 50 -17.74 16.45 -16.79
N GLY A 51 -18.19 17.70 -16.88
CA GLY A 51 -19.50 18.12 -16.39
C GLY A 51 -19.60 18.34 -14.88
N ARG A 52 -18.55 18.06 -14.08
CA ARG A 52 -18.58 18.30 -12.62
C ARG A 52 -17.96 19.64 -12.25
N ARG A 53 -18.69 20.43 -11.45
CA ARG A 53 -18.23 21.74 -10.91
C ARG A 53 -17.57 21.65 -9.52
N TYR A 54 -17.67 20.49 -8.87
CA TYR A 54 -17.07 20.24 -7.56
C TYR A 54 -16.69 18.75 -7.43
N GLY A 55 -15.76 18.47 -6.52
CA GLY A 55 -15.39 17.12 -6.10
C GLY A 55 -15.94 16.82 -4.71
N VAL A 56 -16.07 15.53 -4.41
CA VAL A 56 -16.41 15.06 -3.05
C VAL A 56 -15.31 14.10 -2.63
N VAL A 57 -14.70 14.36 -1.47
CA VAL A 57 -13.73 13.46 -0.85
C VAL A 57 -14.48 12.57 0.12
N ALA A 58 -14.30 11.26 -0.02
CA ALA A 58 -14.87 10.26 0.86
C ALA A 58 -13.89 9.11 1.07
N GLY A 59 -14.01 8.41 2.21
CA GLY A 59 -13.18 7.24 2.50
C GLY A 59 -11.89 7.53 3.29
N VAL A 60 -11.68 8.77 3.77
CA VAL A 60 -10.52 9.10 4.62
C VAL A 60 -10.48 8.21 5.87
N GLY A 61 -11.62 7.98 6.53
CA GLY A 61 -11.70 7.07 7.68
C GLY A 61 -11.20 5.66 7.36
N ARG A 62 -11.67 5.06 6.26
CA ARG A 62 -11.22 3.73 5.81
C ARG A 62 -9.72 3.70 5.51
N ALA A 63 -9.18 4.77 4.95
CA ALA A 63 -7.75 4.87 4.69
C ALA A 63 -6.94 4.92 6.01
N LEU A 64 -7.42 5.65 7.01
CA LEU A 64 -6.81 5.68 8.33
C LEU A 64 -6.88 4.31 9.02
N ASP A 65 -8.02 3.62 8.96
CA ASP A 65 -8.18 2.27 9.50
C ASP A 65 -7.18 1.29 8.84
N ALA A 66 -7.01 1.39 7.52
CA ALA A 66 -6.06 0.56 6.77
C ALA A 66 -4.60 0.83 7.15
N ILE A 67 -4.24 2.10 7.44
CA ILE A 67 -2.92 2.48 7.95
C ILE A 67 -2.71 1.94 9.36
N GLN A 68 -3.71 2.04 10.23
CA GLN A 68 -3.62 1.51 11.60
C GLN A 68 -3.46 0.00 11.64
N ALA A 69 -4.10 -0.71 10.71
CA ALA A 69 -4.01 -2.17 10.59
C ALA A 69 -2.81 -2.65 9.75
N PHE A 70 -1.99 -1.74 9.20
CA PHE A 70 -0.91 -2.07 8.28
C PHE A 70 0.18 -2.91 8.96
N ARG A 71 0.32 -4.17 8.53
CA ARG A 71 1.31 -5.11 9.02
C ARG A 71 1.65 -6.16 7.97
N PHE A 72 2.90 -6.58 7.91
CA PHE A 72 3.27 -7.76 7.12
C PHE A 72 3.05 -9.01 7.98
N ASP A 73 2.42 -10.02 7.40
CA ASP A 73 2.42 -11.37 7.99
C ASP A 73 3.61 -12.18 7.47
N GLU A 74 3.86 -13.31 8.12
CA GLU A 74 5.02 -14.16 7.83
C GLU A 74 4.99 -14.74 6.41
N GLU A 75 3.80 -15.13 5.92
CA GLU A 75 3.64 -15.62 4.55
C GLU A 75 4.03 -14.55 3.52
N THR A 76 3.59 -13.30 3.74
CA THR A 76 3.93 -12.17 2.88
C THR A 76 5.43 -11.86 2.91
N LEU A 77 6.05 -11.88 4.09
CA LEU A 77 7.49 -11.64 4.22
C LEU A 77 8.31 -12.71 3.49
N ASN A 78 7.96 -13.99 3.67
CA ASN A 78 8.61 -15.09 2.98
C ASN A 78 8.48 -14.98 1.45
N TYR A 79 7.28 -14.65 0.97
CA TYR A 79 7.04 -14.41 -0.46
C TYR A 79 7.96 -13.32 -1.04
N LEU A 80 8.13 -12.21 -0.33
CA LEU A 80 8.97 -11.08 -0.75
C LEU A 80 10.47 -11.41 -0.68
N LEU A 81 10.90 -12.17 0.33
CA LEU A 81 12.28 -12.65 0.49
C LEU A 81 12.67 -13.63 -0.61
N GLU A 82 11.83 -14.63 -0.89
CA GLU A 82 12.07 -15.63 -1.96
C GLU A 82 12.26 -14.97 -3.34
N ARG A 83 11.56 -13.85 -3.57
CA ARG A 83 11.64 -13.06 -4.81
C ARG A 83 12.73 -11.98 -4.77
N ASN A 84 13.54 -11.94 -3.72
CA ASN A 84 14.62 -10.97 -3.53
C ASN A 84 14.17 -9.51 -3.58
N VAL A 85 12.92 -9.24 -3.21
CA VAL A 85 12.33 -7.89 -3.18
C VAL A 85 12.83 -7.14 -1.95
N ILE A 86 12.92 -7.85 -0.82
CA ILE A 86 13.43 -7.36 0.47
C ILE A 86 14.63 -8.22 0.91
N ASP A 87 15.38 -7.76 1.93
CA ASP A 87 16.58 -8.39 2.50
C ASP A 87 16.64 -8.24 4.02
#